data_AF-A0A534PVM8-F1
#
_entry.id   AF-A0A534PVM8-F1
#
_cell.length_a   1.000
_cell.length_b   1.000
_cell.length_c   1.000
_cell.angle_alpha   90.00
_cell.angle_beta   90.00
_cell.angle_gamma   90.00
#
_symmetry.space_group_name_H-M   'P 1'
#
loop_
_entity.id
_entity.type
_entity.pdbx_description
1 polymer ?
#
loop_
_entity_poly.entity_id
_entity_poly.type
_entity_poly.pdbx_seq_one_letter_code
_entity_poly.pdbx_strand_id
1 'polypeptide(L)' 'MTHAMLAMLTAAAIAPGSKAPQFTLESSTGKKVSLSDFKGRTVVLAFFVKAFTGG' A
#
# COMPACT_ATOMS: atom_id res chain seq x y z
N MET A 1 12.40 10.09 -18.64
CA MET A 1 11.33 9.09 -18.55
C MET A 1 10.29 9.61 -17.58
N THR A 2 9.39 10.42 -18.12
CA THR A 2 8.38 11.19 -17.39
C THR A 2 7.13 10.34 -17.12
N HIS A 3 6.41 10.74 -16.06
CA HIS A 3 5.02 10.42 -15.70
C HIS A 3 4.79 9.17 -14.82
N ALA A 4 4.62 9.40 -13.51
CA ALA A 4 3.41 9.02 -12.78
C ALA A 4 3.56 9.39 -11.30
N MET A 5 3.43 10.69 -10.98
CA MET A 5 3.28 11.16 -9.61
C MET A 5 2.08 12.10 -9.56
N LEU A 6 0.88 11.55 -9.82
CA LEU A 6 -0.39 12.11 -9.40
C LEU A 6 -1.51 11.07 -9.62
N ALA A 7 -1.83 10.32 -8.58
CA ALA A 7 -3.16 9.75 -8.43
C ALA A 7 -3.70 10.30 -7.10
N MET A 8 -4.15 11.55 -7.12
CA MET A 8 -4.94 12.11 -6.04
C MET A 8 -6.38 12.30 -6.49
N LEU A 9 -7.28 11.83 -5.63
CA LEU A 9 -8.68 12.22 -5.46
C LEU A 9 -9.69 11.84 -6.56
N THR A 10 -9.87 10.54 -6.75
CA THR A 10 -11.22 9.94 -6.75
C THR A 10 -11.08 8.52 -6.19
N ALA A 11 -11.13 8.37 -4.87
CA ALA A 11 -11.20 7.06 -4.26
C ALA A 11 -12.61 6.50 -4.47
N ALA A 12 -12.90 6.01 -5.69
CA ALA A 12 -13.89 4.95 -5.82
C ALA A 12 -13.41 3.79 -4.92
N ALA A 13 -14.30 3.24 -4.10
CA ALA A 13 -13.98 2.08 -3.28
C ALA A 13 -13.39 0.98 -4.20
N ILE A 14 -12.24 0.43 -3.83
CA ILE A 14 -11.61 -0.65 -4.60
C ILE A 14 -12.58 -1.84 -4.58
N ALA A 15 -13.07 -2.23 -5.76
CA ALA A 15 -14.00 -3.33 -5.88
C ALA A 15 -13.27 -4.69 -5.83
N PRO A 16 -13.88 -5.76 -5.29
CA PRO A 16 -13.34 -7.10 -5.38
C PRO A 16 -12.98 -7.50 -6.83
N GLY A 17 -11.86 -8.20 -7.00
CA GLY A 17 -11.33 -8.58 -8.31
C GLY A 17 -10.53 -7.48 -9.03
N SER A 18 -10.60 -6.22 -8.56
CA SER A 18 -9.72 -5.17 -9.06
C SER A 18 -8.27 -5.45 -8.68
N LYS A 19 -7.35 -5.16 -9.60
CA LYS A 19 -5.92 -5.22 -9.29
C LYS A 19 -5.59 -4.24 -8.16
N ALA A 20 -4.93 -4.73 -7.11
CA ALA A 20 -4.48 -3.88 -6.02
C ALA A 20 -3.53 -2.77 -6.55
N PRO A 21 -3.74 -1.49 -6.14
CA PRO A 21 -2.84 -0.40 -6.49
C PRO A 21 -1.41 -0.66 -6.02
N GLN A 22 -0.43 -0.26 -6.81
CA GLN A 22 0.95 -0.36 -6.38
C GLN A 22 1.26 0.68 -5.32
N PHE A 23 1.98 0.27 -4.29
CA PHE A 23 2.49 1.14 -3.25
C PHE A 23 3.86 0.65 -2.78
N THR A 24 4.61 1.59 -2.24
CA THR A 24 5.86 1.36 -1.52
C THR A 24 5.81 2.17 -0.23
N LEU A 25 6.06 1.51 0.91
CA LEU A 25 6.04 2.12 2.23
C LEU A 25 7.38 1.90 2.93
N GLU A 26 7.72 2.77 3.85
CA GLU A 26 8.84 2.56 4.77
C GLU A 26 8.40 1.60 5.88
N SER A 27 9.21 0.58 6.14
CA SER A 27 9.03 -0.31 7.28
C SER A 27 9.65 0.28 8.54
N SER A 28 9.30 -0.28 9.70
CA SER A 28 9.92 0.07 11.00
C SER A 28 11.43 -0.18 11.07
N THR A 29 12.00 -0.89 10.10
CA THR A 29 13.45 -1.14 9.98
C THR A 29 14.16 -0.14 9.06
N GLY A 30 13.45 0.86 8.54
CA GLY A 30 13.96 1.85 7.58
C GLY A 30 14.09 1.34 6.15
N LYS A 31 13.78 0.06 5.89
CA LYS A 31 13.73 -0.51 4.54
C LYS A 31 12.42 -0.14 3.85
N LYS A 32 12.49 0.18 2.56
CA LYS A 32 11.31 0.30 1.69
C LYS A 32 10.78 -1.08 1.33
N VAL A 33 9.46 -1.23 1.40
CA VAL A 33 8.74 -2.46 1.07
C VAL A 33 7.64 -2.11 0.08
N SER A 34 7.58 -2.86 -1.03
CA SER A 34 6.61 -2.65 -2.09
C SER A 34 5.64 -3.82 -2.19
N LEU A 35 4.41 -3.58 -2.66
CA LEU A 35 3.45 -4.66 -2.92
C LEU A 35 4.00 -5.71 -3.90
N SER A 36 4.83 -5.29 -4.87
CA SER A 36 5.50 -6.17 -5.82
C SER A 36 6.43 -7.21 -5.19
N ASP A 37 6.92 -6.95 -3.97
CA ASP A 37 7.85 -7.84 -3.27
C ASP A 37 7.15 -9.13 -2.79
N PHE A 38 5.81 -9.12 -2.73
CA PHE A 38 4.96 -10.23 -2.31
C PHE A 38 4.29 -10.98 -3.47
N LYS A 39 4.73 -10.77 -4.72
CA LYS A 39 4.16 -11.49 -5.88
C LYS A 39 4.15 -13.01 -5.68
N GLY A 40 3.06 -13.63 -6.14
CA GLY A 40 2.86 -15.09 -6.01
C GLY A 40 2.38 -15.54 -4.62
N ARG A 41 2.05 -14.61 -3.72
CA ARG A 41 1.53 -14.90 -2.38
C ARG A 41 0.16 -14.26 -2.19
N THR A 42 -0.70 -14.90 -1.40
CA THR A 42 -1.91 -14.26 -0.86
C THR A 42 -1.49 -13.29 0.23
N VAL A 43 -1.93 -12.04 0.13
CA VAL A 43 -1.55 -10.94 1.05
C VAL A 43 -2.80 -10.31 1.63
N VAL A 44 -2.77 -10.00 2.92
CA VAL A 44 -3.81 -9.26 3.64
C VAL A 44 -3.22 -7.93 4.11
N LEU A 45 -3.93 -6.83 3.88
CA LEU A 45 -3.57 -5.51 4.42
C LEU A 45 -4.41 -5.22 5.66
N ALA A 46 -3.74 -4.98 6.77
CA ALA A 46 -4.35 -4.55 8.02
C ALA A 46 -3.93 -3.11 8.33
N PHE A 47 -4.91 -2.24 8.60
CA PHE A 47 -4.69 -0.83 8.92
C PHE A 47 -4.93 -0.60 10.42
N PHE A 48 -3.93 -0.07 11.11
CA PHE A 48 -3.99 0.21 12.54
C PHE A 48 -3.90 1.72 12.78
N VAL A 49 -5.00 2.32 13.20
CA VAL A 49 -5.02 3.73 13.60
C VAL A 49 -4.27 3.84 14.93
N LYS A 50 -3.34 4.81 15.03
CA LYS A 50 -2.46 4.98 16.20
C LYS A 50 -1.61 3.74 16.53
N ALA A 51 -1.12 3.03 15.50
CA ALA A 51 -0.13 1.98 15.68
C ALA A 51 1.06 2.50 16.52
N PHE A 52 1.50 1.71 17.50
CA PHE A 52 2.63 2.01 18.38
C PHE A 52 2.44 3.21 19.32
N THR A 53 1.20 3.58 19.65
CA THR A 53 0.90 4.55 20.72
C THR A 53 0.35 3.86 21.96
N GLY A 54 0.38 4.53 23.12
CA GLY A 54 -0.25 4.06 24.35
C GLY A 54 -1.77 4.28 24.45
N GLY A 55 -2.37 5.00 23.48
CA GLY A 55 -3.76 5.49 23.51
C GLY A 55 -3.86 6.99 23.32
#